data_AF-A0A0F8Z1T2-F1
#
_entry.id   AF-A0A0F8Z1T2-F1
#
_cell.length_a   1.000
_cell.length_b   1.000
_cell.length_c   1.000
_cell.angle_alpha   90.00
_cell.angle_beta   90.00
_cell.angle_gamma   90.00
#
_symmetry.space_group_name_H-M   'P 1'
#
loop_
_entity.id
_entity.type
_entity.pdbx_description
1 polymer ?
#
loop_
_entity_poly.entity_id
_entity_poly.type
_entity_poly.pdbx_seq_one_letter_code
_entity_poly.pdbx_strand_id
1 'polypeptide(L)'
;MKKNYLITSVQSCASPHSTLLEGFDFYAEDNNSEIIVLPLIGQDAKQDFDRIHSVFKDYYDIEEGNRKLNNNIQIEQFNLRPQQIDPATGLSRFAQRETTLVFGSPKQRLKPIPHSNKKYPKFLVTTGACTRPNYATGQDVSAERRRLGGIARRDHTYGGLIVEIENNEIFHMRHIRADQRGSFVDLGVRYDGNYRSDSVLEALVLGDYHMDWTLPEVRKTTFDMIKKYKPKRLVLHDFFDGHSVSHWVDKRFIEYKIIQQTNRDHHILEKELKDGYDELCKLSELMEGEKIYFVGSNHHEF
;
A
#
# COMPACT_ATOMS: atom_id res chain seq x y z
N MET A 1 11.01 19.33 -8.56
CA MET A 1 11.86 18.27 -9.11
C MET A 1 11.24 16.96 -8.68
N LYS A 2 10.93 16.05 -9.60
CA LYS A 2 10.38 14.73 -9.25
C LYS A 2 11.49 13.90 -8.59
N LYS A 3 11.17 13.24 -7.47
CA LYS A 3 12.11 12.39 -6.74
C LYS A 3 11.42 11.11 -6.33
N ASN A 4 12.10 9.98 -6.47
CA ASN A 4 11.60 8.68 -6.07
C ASN A 4 12.48 8.15 -4.94
N TYR A 5 11.86 7.56 -3.94
CA TYR A 5 12.53 6.96 -2.79
C TYR A 5 12.09 5.52 -2.61
N LEU A 6 13.05 4.64 -2.37
CA LEU A 6 12.80 3.31 -1.80
C LEU A 6 13.24 3.35 -0.34
N ILE A 7 12.28 3.27 0.58
CA ILE A 7 12.53 3.39 2.01
C ILE A 7 12.34 2.02 2.66
N THR A 8 13.38 1.48 3.30
CA THR A 8 13.33 0.18 3.99
C THR A 8 13.92 0.30 5.39
N SER A 9 13.82 -0.74 6.22
CA SER A 9 14.42 -0.76 7.56
C SER A 9 15.47 -1.85 7.74
N VAL A 10 16.45 -1.56 8.60
CA VAL A 10 17.52 -2.49 8.97
C VAL A 10 17.53 -2.72 10.45
N GLN A 11 17.55 -3.98 10.85
CA GLN A 11 17.63 -4.35 12.25
C GLN A 11 19.10 -4.49 12.69
N SER A 12 19.46 -3.86 13.80
CA SER A 12 20.80 -4.00 14.37
C SER A 12 21.10 -5.46 14.74
N CYS A 13 22.36 -5.88 14.56
CA CYS A 13 22.83 -7.27 14.70
C CYS A 13 22.15 -8.30 13.75
N ALA A 14 21.34 -7.86 12.78
CA ALA A 14 20.76 -8.75 11.77
C ALA A 14 21.65 -8.85 10.53
N SER A 15 21.66 -10.02 9.91
CA SER A 15 22.34 -10.21 8.63
C SER A 15 21.52 -9.59 7.48
N PRO A 16 22.15 -8.94 6.50
CA PRO A 16 21.48 -8.47 5.29
C PRO A 16 20.77 -9.58 4.52
N HIS A 17 19.71 -9.23 3.79
CA HIS A 17 19.09 -10.11 2.81
C HIS A 17 19.64 -9.80 1.41
N SER A 18 20.78 -10.40 1.03
CA SER A 18 21.54 -10.06 -0.20
C SER A 18 20.69 -9.97 -1.47
N THR A 19 19.90 -10.99 -1.81
CA THR A 19 19.05 -11.00 -3.01
C THR A 19 18.01 -9.89 -3.02
N LEU A 20 17.55 -9.44 -1.85
CA LEU A 20 16.60 -8.34 -1.77
C LEU A 20 17.30 -7.00 -1.97
N LEU A 21 18.51 -6.85 -1.42
CA LEU A 21 19.32 -5.65 -1.61
C LEU A 21 19.74 -5.47 -3.07
N GLU A 22 20.22 -6.54 -3.71
CA GLU A 22 20.50 -6.53 -5.14
C GLU A 22 19.26 -6.13 -5.96
N GLY A 23 18.07 -6.61 -5.56
CA GLY A 23 16.81 -6.20 -6.19
C GLY A 23 16.43 -4.74 -5.93
N PHE A 24 16.75 -4.19 -4.75
CA PHE A 24 16.54 -2.78 -4.44
C PHE A 24 17.50 -1.88 -5.21
N ASP A 25 18.77 -2.26 -5.30
CA ASP A 25 19.77 -1.54 -6.09
C ASP A 25 19.35 -1.50 -7.56
N PHE A 26 18.95 -2.65 -8.11
CA PHE A 26 18.50 -2.72 -9.50
C PHE A 26 17.18 -1.93 -9.72
N TYR A 27 16.25 -1.97 -8.77
CA TYR A 27 15.05 -1.14 -8.81
C TYR A 27 15.40 0.36 -8.80
N ALA A 28 16.34 0.76 -7.95
CA ALA A 28 16.77 2.15 -7.80
C ALA A 28 17.42 2.68 -9.09
N GLU A 29 18.19 1.85 -9.78
CA GLU A 29 18.74 2.15 -11.11
C GLU A 29 17.62 2.31 -12.16
N ASP A 30 16.70 1.33 -12.27
CA ASP A 30 15.63 1.33 -13.29
C ASP A 30 14.65 2.51 -13.11
N ASN A 31 14.42 2.93 -11.86
CA ASN A 31 13.41 3.94 -11.51
C ASN A 31 14.01 5.27 -11.03
N ASN A 32 15.33 5.45 -11.15
CA ASN A 32 16.07 6.62 -10.67
C ASN A 32 15.66 7.01 -9.23
N SER A 33 15.68 6.03 -8.34
CA SER A 33 15.23 6.19 -6.95
C SER A 33 16.40 6.24 -5.97
N GLU A 34 16.27 7.06 -4.93
CA GLU A 34 17.22 7.08 -3.81
C GLU A 34 16.79 6.03 -2.77
N ILE A 35 17.71 5.18 -2.32
CA ILE A 35 17.43 4.19 -1.27
C ILE A 35 17.73 4.81 0.10
N ILE A 36 16.71 4.89 0.95
CA ILE A 36 16.85 5.36 2.34
C ILE A 36 16.64 4.18 3.29
N VAL A 37 17.58 4.00 4.20
CA VAL A 37 17.59 2.93 5.18
C VAL A 37 17.27 3.49 6.57
N LEU A 38 16.21 2.96 7.18
CA LEU A 38 15.76 3.34 8.52
C LEU A 38 16.29 2.35 9.56
N PRO A 39 17.16 2.77 10.47
CA PRO A 39 17.76 1.87 11.44
C PRO A 39 16.77 1.52 12.55
N LEU A 40 16.89 0.28 13.04
CA LEU A 40 16.15 -0.25 14.17
C LEU A 40 17.10 -0.89 15.17
N ILE A 41 16.76 -0.81 16.46
CA ILE A 41 17.48 -1.55 17.50
C ILE A 41 17.32 -3.05 17.29
N GLY A 42 18.19 -3.85 17.90
CA GLY A 42 18.19 -5.31 17.72
C GLY A 42 17.16 -6.05 18.57
N GLN A 43 17.60 -7.06 19.31
CA GLN A 43 16.73 -7.85 20.21
C GLN A 43 16.37 -7.12 21.51
N ASP A 44 17.16 -6.13 21.88
CA ASP A 44 17.01 -5.33 23.09
C ASP A 44 17.74 -4.00 22.93
N ALA A 45 17.58 -3.10 23.90
CA ALA A 45 18.12 -1.75 23.87
C ALA A 45 19.66 -1.68 23.91
N LYS A 46 20.38 -2.79 24.18
CA LYS A 46 21.85 -2.81 24.12
C LYS A 46 22.38 -3.02 22.70
N GLN A 47 21.51 -3.46 21.79
CA GLN A 47 21.81 -3.63 20.38
C GLN A 47 21.36 -2.36 19.64
N ASP A 48 22.16 -1.31 19.75
CA ASP A 48 21.88 0.00 19.16
C ASP A 48 22.36 0.08 17.70
N PHE A 49 22.12 1.21 17.03
CA PHE A 49 22.38 1.43 15.60
C PHE A 49 23.87 1.28 15.21
N ASP A 50 24.79 1.39 16.17
CA ASP A 50 26.22 1.14 15.98
C ASP A 50 26.50 -0.29 15.49
N ARG A 51 25.60 -1.24 15.72
CA ARG A 51 25.72 -2.65 15.34
C ARG A 51 24.99 -3.03 14.05
N ILE A 52 24.61 -2.05 13.23
CA ILE A 52 24.12 -2.30 11.87
C ILE A 52 25.27 -2.84 11.02
N HIS A 53 24.98 -3.83 10.18
CA HIS A 53 25.95 -4.47 9.29
C HIS A 53 26.62 -3.44 8.37
N SER A 54 27.94 -3.55 8.17
CA SER A 54 28.74 -2.53 7.48
C SER A 54 28.23 -2.21 6.07
N VAL A 55 27.76 -3.22 5.32
CA VAL A 55 27.16 -3.02 3.98
C VAL A 55 26.13 -1.88 3.94
N PHE A 56 25.34 -1.70 5.00
CA PHE A 56 24.35 -0.61 5.03
C PHE A 56 25.02 0.75 5.22
N LYS A 57 26.04 0.82 6.07
CA LYS A 57 26.79 2.06 6.36
C LYS A 57 27.69 2.48 5.20
N ASP A 58 28.21 1.51 4.48
CA ASP A 58 29.20 1.72 3.42
C ASP A 58 28.53 2.12 2.09
N TYR A 59 27.31 1.64 1.82
CA TYR A 59 26.66 1.76 0.50
C TYR A 59 25.30 2.47 0.49
N TYR A 60 24.65 2.68 1.64
CA TYR A 60 23.28 3.22 1.68
C TYR A 60 23.16 4.46 2.57
N ASP A 61 22.16 5.29 2.27
CA ASP A 61 21.82 6.47 3.06
C ASP A 61 21.00 6.08 4.29
N ILE A 62 21.63 6.11 5.47
CA ILE A 62 20.99 5.79 6.74
C ILE A 62 20.41 7.06 7.36
N GLU A 63 19.10 7.07 7.58
CA GLU A 63 18.39 8.18 8.25
C GLU A 63 18.09 7.83 9.71
N GLU A 64 18.86 8.39 10.63
CA GLU A 64 18.73 8.19 12.08
C GLU A 64 17.79 9.20 12.77
N GLY A 65 17.37 10.26 12.07
CA GLY A 65 16.61 11.36 12.65
C GLY A 65 15.29 11.60 11.92
N ASN A 66 15.14 12.83 11.45
CA ASN A 66 13.95 13.31 10.78
C ASN A 66 14.33 13.87 9.42
N ARG A 67 13.65 13.41 8.37
CA ARG A 67 13.85 13.89 7.01
C ARG A 67 12.54 14.26 6.36
N LYS A 68 12.40 15.53 6.00
CA LYS A 68 11.25 15.99 5.22
C LYS A 68 11.43 15.58 3.75
N LEU A 69 10.47 14.81 3.21
CA LEU A 69 10.48 14.41 1.80
C LEU A 69 9.73 15.43 0.93
N ASN A 70 8.59 15.92 1.42
CA ASN A 70 7.89 17.11 0.92
C ASN A 70 7.06 17.77 2.05
N ASN A 71 6.13 18.69 1.75
CA ASN A 71 5.31 19.34 2.79
C ASN A 71 4.34 18.40 3.52
N ASN A 72 3.94 17.29 2.89
CA ASN A 72 2.89 16.40 3.36
C ASN A 72 3.39 15.00 3.73
N ILE A 73 4.68 14.68 3.56
CA ILE A 73 5.30 13.44 4.01
C ILE A 73 6.72 13.66 4.58
N GLN A 74 7.01 13.01 5.71
CA GLN A 74 8.32 13.03 6.34
C GLN A 74 8.68 11.66 6.94
N ILE A 75 9.98 11.39 7.02
CA ILE A 75 10.56 10.32 7.82
C ILE A 75 10.75 10.83 9.24
N GLU A 76 10.37 10.02 10.22
CA GLU A 76 10.54 10.32 11.64
C GLU A 76 11.00 9.08 12.40
N GLN A 77 12.08 9.19 13.17
CA GLN A 77 12.62 8.07 13.94
C GLN A 77 11.94 7.99 15.33
N PHE A 78 11.43 6.81 15.67
CA PHE A 78 10.76 6.53 16.96
C PHE A 78 11.48 5.47 17.82
N ASN A 79 12.65 4.98 17.40
CA ASN A 79 13.44 3.97 18.12
C ASN A 79 12.61 2.74 18.51
N LEU A 80 11.83 2.24 17.55
CA LEU A 80 10.90 1.14 17.79
C LEU A 80 11.63 -0.17 18.02
N ARG A 81 11.05 -1.00 18.89
CA ARG A 81 11.46 -2.39 19.02
C ARG A 81 10.90 -3.19 17.84
N PRO A 82 11.75 -3.89 17.07
CA PRO A 82 11.30 -4.75 15.97
C PRO A 82 10.24 -5.78 16.37
N GLN A 83 10.21 -6.18 17.64
CA GLN A 83 9.30 -7.19 18.19
C GLN A 83 7.92 -6.62 18.58
N GLN A 84 7.69 -5.30 18.51
CA GLN A 84 6.36 -4.72 18.76
C GLN A 84 5.32 -5.30 17.80
N ILE A 85 4.16 -5.69 18.33
CA ILE A 85 3.07 -6.30 17.56
C ILE A 85 2.46 -5.30 16.58
N ASP A 86 2.09 -4.11 17.07
CA ASP A 86 1.71 -2.97 16.25
C ASP A 86 2.72 -1.82 16.46
N PRO A 87 3.58 -1.52 15.46
CA PRO A 87 4.57 -0.45 15.56
C PRO A 87 3.93 0.95 15.66
N ALA A 88 2.66 1.13 15.28
CA ALA A 88 1.98 2.43 15.33
C ALA A 88 1.29 2.72 16.68
N THR A 89 1.48 1.85 17.68
CA THR A 89 0.86 1.99 19.01
C THR A 89 1.36 3.26 19.71
N GLY A 90 0.43 4.13 20.12
CA GLY A 90 0.74 5.36 20.86
C GLY A 90 1.30 6.51 20.02
N LEU A 91 1.63 6.28 18.75
CA LEU A 91 2.31 7.26 17.89
C LEU A 91 1.38 8.25 17.15
N SER A 92 0.05 8.03 17.18
CA SER A 92 -0.91 8.94 16.53
C SER A 92 -0.83 10.38 17.03
N ARG A 93 -0.35 10.57 18.26
CA ARG A 93 -0.11 11.90 18.86
C ARG A 93 1.00 12.71 18.17
N PHE A 94 1.90 12.06 17.42
CA PHE A 94 2.99 12.75 16.71
C PHE A 94 2.56 13.18 15.30
N ALA A 95 1.56 12.52 14.72
CA ALA A 95 0.93 12.92 13.44
C ALA A 95 -0.03 14.13 13.57
N GLN A 96 0.20 15.01 14.56
CA GLN A 96 -0.60 16.23 14.77
C GLN A 96 -0.42 17.24 13.64
N ARG A 97 0.80 17.34 13.08
CA ARG A 97 1.10 18.19 11.91
C ARG A 97 0.40 17.62 10.68
N GLU A 98 0.14 18.44 9.66
CA GLU A 98 -0.56 18.03 8.42
C GLU A 98 0.32 17.13 7.51
N THR A 99 1.07 16.20 8.10
CA THR A 99 2.12 15.43 7.47
C THR A 99 1.96 13.94 7.79
N THR A 100 2.08 13.10 6.76
CA THR A 100 2.21 11.65 6.86
C THR A 100 3.60 11.29 7.38
N LEU A 101 3.66 10.36 8.34
CA LEU A 101 4.91 9.96 8.99
C LEU A 101 5.31 8.55 8.54
N VAL A 102 6.53 8.43 8.01
CA VAL A 102 7.16 7.17 7.64
C VAL A 102 8.22 6.82 8.67
N PHE A 103 8.21 5.59 9.18
CA PHE A 103 9.19 5.15 10.17
C PHE A 103 9.53 3.67 10.01
N GLY A 104 10.72 3.29 10.49
CA GLY A 104 11.23 1.93 10.33
C GLY A 104 10.40 0.90 11.10
N SER A 105 10.13 -0.24 10.48
CA SER A 105 9.66 -1.45 11.17
C SER A 105 9.79 -2.66 10.24
N PRO A 106 10.09 -3.86 10.74
CA PRO A 106 9.97 -5.09 9.97
C PRO A 106 8.53 -5.44 9.60
N LYS A 107 7.52 -4.74 10.15
CA LYS A 107 6.10 -4.94 9.84
C LYS A 107 5.64 -3.82 8.95
N GLN A 108 4.92 -4.13 7.88
CA GLN A 108 4.26 -3.13 7.03
C GLN A 108 2.89 -2.77 7.61
N ARG A 109 2.70 -1.47 7.89
CA ARG A 109 1.46 -0.89 8.40
C ARG A 109 1.17 0.39 7.66
N LEU A 110 -0.11 0.59 7.37
CA LEU A 110 -0.69 1.82 6.86
C LEU A 110 -1.86 2.17 7.77
N LYS A 111 -1.65 3.11 8.70
CA LYS A 111 -2.66 3.49 9.67
C LYS A 111 -3.17 4.90 9.36
N PRO A 112 -4.44 5.05 8.92
CA PRO A 112 -5.02 6.36 8.69
C PRO A 112 -5.18 7.11 10.02
N ILE A 113 -4.80 8.39 10.00
CA ILE A 113 -5.04 9.34 11.06
C ILE A 113 -6.09 10.33 10.54
N PRO A 114 -7.31 10.32 11.11
CA PRO A 114 -8.38 11.20 10.66
C PRO A 114 -7.96 12.65 10.88
N HIS A 115 -8.32 13.51 9.92
CA HIS A 115 -8.10 14.94 10.01
C HIS A 115 -9.43 15.69 10.02
N SER A 116 -9.82 16.33 8.92
CA SER A 116 -11.13 16.98 8.77
C SER A 116 -11.80 16.54 7.49
N ASN A 117 -13.12 16.72 7.39
CA ASN A 117 -13.92 16.34 6.22
C ASN A 117 -13.49 17.05 4.91
N LYS A 118 -12.61 18.06 4.98
CA LYS A 118 -12.16 18.85 3.82
C LYS A 118 -10.71 18.60 3.44
N LYS A 119 -9.97 17.80 4.20
CA LYS A 119 -8.54 17.53 3.98
C LYS A 119 -8.32 16.03 3.86
N TYR A 120 -7.35 15.66 3.03
CA TYR A 120 -6.94 14.27 2.93
C TYR A 120 -6.47 13.73 4.29
N PRO A 121 -6.71 12.43 4.57
CA PRO A 121 -6.19 11.81 5.77
C PRO A 121 -4.67 11.78 5.73
N LYS A 122 -4.07 11.76 6.92
CA LYS A 122 -2.64 11.48 7.09
C LYS A 122 -2.46 10.02 7.40
N PHE A 123 -1.24 9.54 7.27
CA PHE A 123 -0.92 8.17 7.63
C PHE A 123 0.27 8.08 8.57
N LEU A 124 0.21 7.10 9.46
CA LEU A 124 1.39 6.50 10.06
C LEU A 124 1.74 5.28 9.22
N VAL A 125 2.95 5.26 8.66
CA VAL A 125 3.37 4.26 7.69
C VAL A 125 4.67 3.62 8.14
N THR A 126 4.72 2.30 8.07
CA THR A 126 5.95 1.56 8.33
C THR A 126 6.40 0.77 7.12
N THR A 127 7.71 0.63 6.96
CA THR A 127 8.34 0.26 5.69
C THR A 127 8.36 -1.23 5.37
N GLY A 128 8.75 -2.09 6.32
CA GLY A 128 9.28 -3.42 6.03
C GLY A 128 10.81 -3.44 6.19
N ALA A 129 11.42 -4.62 6.17
CA ALA A 129 12.86 -4.76 6.42
C ALA A 129 13.62 -5.42 5.27
N CYS A 130 14.89 -5.05 5.11
CA CYS A 130 15.83 -5.67 4.17
C CYS A 130 16.90 -6.55 4.86
N THR A 131 16.67 -6.85 6.14
CA THR A 131 17.51 -7.73 6.97
C THR A 131 16.78 -9.02 7.28
N ARG A 132 17.51 -10.11 7.53
CA ARG A 132 16.92 -11.33 8.07
C ARG A 132 16.43 -11.11 9.50
N PRO A 133 15.39 -11.81 9.98
CA PRO A 133 14.90 -11.68 11.34
C PRO A 133 15.99 -11.87 12.41
N ASN A 134 16.20 -10.89 13.28
CA ASN A 134 17.03 -11.01 14.48
C ASN A 134 16.15 -10.94 15.75
N TYR A 135 15.51 -12.05 16.11
CA TYR A 135 14.58 -12.11 17.25
C TYR A 135 14.98 -13.19 18.25
N ALA A 136 14.55 -13.05 19.51
CA ALA A 136 14.72 -14.08 20.53
C ALA A 136 14.08 -15.40 20.07
N THR A 137 14.85 -16.49 20.14
CA THR A 137 14.44 -17.84 19.71
C THR A 137 14.48 -18.84 20.89
N GLY A 138 14.28 -20.13 20.63
CA GLY A 138 14.24 -21.20 21.65
C GLY A 138 15.48 -21.29 22.57
N GLN A 139 16.56 -20.59 22.24
CA GLN A 139 17.78 -20.48 23.04
C GLN A 139 17.72 -19.37 24.10
N ASP A 140 16.73 -18.47 24.04
CA ASP A 140 16.53 -17.39 25.03
C ASP A 140 15.84 -17.94 26.30
N VAL A 141 16.41 -17.60 27.46
CA VAL A 141 15.90 -18.01 28.78
C VAL A 141 14.53 -17.39 29.10
N SER A 142 14.21 -16.22 28.54
CA SER A 142 12.93 -15.54 28.78
C SER A 142 11.83 -16.10 27.89
N ALA A 143 10.84 -16.76 28.49
CA ALA A 143 9.65 -17.27 27.79
C ALA A 143 8.85 -16.17 27.09
N GLU A 144 8.77 -14.98 27.70
CA GLU A 144 8.10 -13.82 27.11
C GLU A 144 8.79 -13.34 25.83
N ARG A 145 10.12 -13.18 25.87
CA ARG A 145 10.91 -12.79 24.69
C ARG A 145 10.78 -13.82 23.59
N ARG A 146 10.78 -15.12 23.92
CA ARG A 146 10.54 -16.21 22.96
C ARG A 146 9.18 -16.09 22.27
N ARG A 147 8.11 -15.82 23.04
CA ARG A 147 6.76 -15.61 22.50
C ARG A 147 6.72 -14.41 21.54
N LEU A 148 7.26 -13.26 21.98
CA LEU A 148 7.30 -12.04 21.16
C LEU A 148 8.16 -12.22 19.91
N GLY A 149 9.31 -12.88 20.02
CA GLY A 149 10.18 -13.19 18.90
C GLY A 149 9.53 -14.15 17.89
N GLY A 150 8.78 -15.14 18.36
CA GLY A 150 8.00 -16.05 17.51
C GLY A 150 6.91 -15.32 16.71
N ILE A 151 6.19 -14.39 17.34
CA ILE A 151 5.20 -13.53 16.67
C ILE A 151 5.90 -12.62 15.65
N ALA A 152 6.95 -11.92 16.08
CA ALA A 152 7.69 -10.99 15.23
C ALA A 152 8.29 -11.68 14.00
N ARG A 153 8.74 -12.94 14.12
CA ARG A 153 9.25 -13.73 12.99
C ARG A 153 8.16 -14.05 11.96
N ARG A 154 6.93 -14.32 12.39
CA ARG A 154 5.80 -14.59 11.49
C ARG A 154 5.32 -13.32 10.78
N ASP A 155 5.37 -12.20 11.49
CA ASP A 155 4.93 -10.89 10.98
C ASP A 155 6.05 -10.14 10.25
N HIS A 156 7.26 -10.71 10.17
CA HIS A 156 8.38 -10.08 9.49
C HIS A 156 8.11 -10.03 7.99
N THR A 157 8.07 -8.82 7.45
CA THR A 157 7.83 -8.57 6.04
C THR A 157 9.10 -8.02 5.41
N TYR A 158 9.67 -8.82 4.51
CA TYR A 158 10.72 -8.36 3.61
C TYR A 158 10.13 -7.36 2.62
N GLY A 159 10.77 -6.20 2.47
CA GLY A 159 10.28 -5.17 1.57
C GLY A 159 10.57 -3.75 2.03
N GLY A 160 9.77 -2.82 1.54
CA GLY A 160 9.95 -1.39 1.75
C GLY A 160 8.72 -0.59 1.35
N LEU A 161 8.86 0.72 1.40
CA LEU A 161 7.88 1.69 0.95
C LEU A 161 8.49 2.47 -0.21
N ILE A 162 7.82 2.47 -1.35
CA ILE A 162 8.13 3.39 -2.45
C ILE A 162 7.40 4.70 -2.16
N VAL A 163 8.10 5.82 -2.28
CA VAL A 163 7.55 7.18 -2.19
C VAL A 163 7.96 7.98 -3.43
N GLU A 164 6.99 8.40 -4.22
CA GLU A 164 7.19 9.22 -5.40
C GLU A 164 6.73 10.65 -5.11
N ILE A 165 7.66 11.60 -5.12
CA ILE A 165 7.38 13.02 -4.92
C ILE A 165 7.14 13.66 -6.28
N GLU A 166 5.89 14.07 -6.51
CA GLU A 166 5.51 14.76 -7.74
C GLU A 166 5.86 16.25 -7.66
N ASN A 167 5.55 16.87 -6.52
CA ASN A 167 5.88 18.27 -6.21
C ASN A 167 5.95 18.48 -4.68
N ASN A 168 5.99 19.74 -4.25
CA ASN A 168 6.14 20.10 -2.84
C ASN A 168 4.97 19.60 -1.95
N GLU A 169 3.82 19.24 -2.50
CA GLU A 169 2.62 18.85 -1.77
C GLU A 169 2.13 17.45 -2.16
N ILE A 170 2.19 17.10 -3.45
CA ILE A 170 1.69 15.82 -3.97
C ILE A 170 2.79 14.76 -3.88
N PHE A 171 2.44 13.63 -3.29
CA PHE A 171 3.24 12.43 -3.25
C PHE A 171 2.35 11.20 -3.47
N HIS A 172 2.96 10.14 -3.97
CA HIS A 172 2.35 8.81 -4.07
C HIS A 172 3.18 7.85 -3.23
N MET A 173 2.53 6.90 -2.55
CA MET A 173 3.23 5.90 -1.75
C MET A 173 2.60 4.53 -1.89
N ARG A 174 3.43 3.49 -1.90
CA ARG A 174 2.99 2.09 -1.96
C ARG A 174 3.99 1.17 -1.30
N HIS A 175 3.51 0.15 -0.61
CA HIS A 175 4.36 -0.90 -0.08
C HIS A 175 4.78 -1.86 -1.18
N ILE A 176 6.05 -2.27 -1.15
CA ILE A 176 6.51 -3.46 -1.86
C ILE A 176 6.74 -4.56 -0.85
N ARG A 177 6.30 -5.77 -1.19
CA ARG A 177 6.49 -6.96 -0.37
C ARG A 177 7.27 -7.98 -1.17
N ALA A 178 8.41 -8.38 -0.63
CA ALA A 178 9.21 -9.47 -1.16
C ALA A 178 8.77 -10.81 -0.56
N ASP A 179 9.00 -11.87 -1.32
CA ASP A 179 8.92 -13.23 -0.81
C ASP A 179 10.12 -13.55 0.10
N GLN A 180 10.19 -14.80 0.60
CA GLN A 180 11.28 -15.24 1.48
C GLN A 180 12.64 -15.33 0.78
N ARG A 181 12.66 -15.33 -0.56
CA ARG A 181 13.88 -15.35 -1.37
C ARG A 181 14.34 -13.95 -1.74
N GLY A 182 13.54 -12.92 -1.44
CA GLY A 182 13.84 -11.53 -1.73
C GLY A 182 13.29 -11.04 -3.07
N SER A 183 12.51 -11.84 -3.80
CA SER A 183 11.89 -11.38 -5.05
C SER A 183 10.62 -10.57 -4.75
N PHE A 184 10.45 -9.45 -5.44
CA PHE A 184 9.27 -8.59 -5.32
C PHE A 184 8.82 -8.10 -6.70
N VAL A 185 7.60 -7.55 -6.74
CA VAL A 185 7.03 -6.95 -7.95
C VAL A 185 6.65 -5.51 -7.63
N ASP A 186 6.98 -4.60 -8.52
CA ASP A 186 6.43 -3.25 -8.53
C ASP A 186 5.85 -2.91 -9.90
N LEU A 187 4.59 -2.48 -9.92
CA LEU A 187 3.87 -2.02 -11.13
C LEU A 187 4.14 -2.83 -12.42
N GLY A 188 4.05 -4.16 -12.33
CA GLY A 188 4.21 -5.07 -13.48
C GLY A 188 5.64 -5.49 -13.79
N VAL A 189 6.63 -5.04 -13.02
CA VAL A 189 8.03 -5.47 -13.14
C VAL A 189 8.43 -6.29 -11.93
N ARG A 190 8.98 -7.47 -12.16
CA ARG A 190 9.54 -8.36 -11.13
C ARG A 190 11.05 -8.16 -11.01
N TYR A 191 11.50 -8.02 -9.78
CA TYR A 191 12.91 -7.97 -9.39
C TYR A 191 13.23 -9.21 -8.56
N ASP A 192 14.30 -9.92 -8.91
CA ASP A 192 14.78 -11.13 -8.24
C ASP A 192 16.31 -11.08 -8.18
N GLY A 193 16.84 -10.40 -7.17
CA GLY A 193 18.24 -9.97 -7.16
C GLY A 193 18.55 -9.05 -8.35
N ASN A 194 19.61 -9.36 -9.07
CA ASN A 194 20.02 -8.65 -10.27
C ASN A 194 19.24 -9.07 -11.55
N TYR A 195 18.16 -9.84 -11.42
CA TYR A 195 17.34 -10.26 -12.55
C TYR A 195 16.02 -9.49 -12.58
N ARG A 196 15.70 -8.92 -13.76
CA ARG A 196 14.47 -8.18 -14.06
C ARG A 196 13.65 -8.95 -15.08
N SER A 197 12.36 -9.07 -14.82
CA SER A 197 11.41 -9.68 -15.76
C SER A 197 10.04 -9.02 -15.65
N ASP A 198 9.20 -9.19 -16.67
CA ASP A 198 7.82 -8.71 -16.59
C ASP A 198 6.98 -9.64 -15.71
N SER A 199 6.08 -9.05 -14.92
CA SER A 199 5.13 -9.77 -14.07
C SER A 199 3.72 -9.59 -14.62
N VAL A 200 2.99 -10.70 -14.73
CA VAL A 200 1.58 -10.67 -15.08
C VAL A 200 0.74 -10.38 -13.85
N LEU A 201 -0.20 -9.43 -13.95
CA LEU A 201 -1.11 -9.10 -12.87
C LEU A 201 -2.16 -10.21 -12.69
N GLU A 202 -2.14 -10.88 -11.55
CA GLU A 202 -3.04 -12.03 -11.30
C GLU A 202 -4.51 -11.61 -11.15
N ALA A 203 -4.74 -10.45 -10.53
CA ALA A 203 -6.06 -9.86 -10.39
C ALA A 203 -5.96 -8.33 -10.21
N LEU A 204 -6.91 -7.61 -10.79
CA LEU A 204 -7.21 -6.22 -10.47
C LEU A 204 -8.52 -6.19 -9.67
N VAL A 205 -8.44 -5.77 -8.41
CA VAL A 205 -9.61 -5.64 -7.53
C VAL A 205 -10.00 -4.18 -7.48
N LEU A 206 -11.15 -3.84 -8.04
CA LEU A 206 -11.73 -2.51 -7.94
C LEU A 206 -12.53 -2.42 -6.65
N GLY A 207 -12.55 -1.23 -6.03
CA GLY A 207 -13.51 -0.94 -4.96
C GLY A 207 -14.91 -0.75 -5.53
N ASP A 208 -15.74 -0.02 -4.77
CA ASP A 208 -17.12 0.25 -5.14
C ASP A 208 -17.16 1.02 -6.47
N TYR A 209 -17.62 0.33 -7.52
CA TYR A 209 -17.53 0.85 -8.87
C TYR A 209 -18.60 1.92 -9.10
N HIS A 210 -19.84 1.66 -8.68
CA HIS A 210 -21.01 2.53 -8.83
C HIS A 210 -21.06 3.14 -10.23
N MET A 211 -21.25 2.31 -11.26
CA MET A 211 -20.97 2.63 -12.66
C MET A 211 -21.51 3.99 -13.14
N ASP A 212 -22.66 4.43 -12.64
CA ASP A 212 -23.27 5.69 -13.05
C ASP A 212 -22.70 6.90 -12.30
N TRP A 213 -22.16 6.69 -11.10
CA TRP A 213 -21.57 7.72 -10.24
C TRP A 213 -20.05 7.83 -10.39
N THR A 214 -19.40 6.82 -10.97
CA THR A 214 -17.95 6.87 -11.23
C THR A 214 -17.60 8.12 -12.03
N LEU A 215 -16.66 8.91 -11.53
CA LEU A 215 -16.16 10.07 -12.27
C LEU A 215 -15.49 9.60 -13.59
N PRO A 216 -15.71 10.30 -14.71
CA PRO A 216 -15.15 9.91 -16.01
C PRO A 216 -13.61 9.75 -15.99
N GLU A 217 -12.88 10.55 -15.21
CA GLU A 217 -11.43 10.42 -15.10
C GLU A 217 -11.01 9.14 -14.37
N VAL A 218 -11.74 8.75 -13.33
CA VAL A 218 -11.50 7.50 -12.58
C VAL A 218 -11.77 6.32 -13.49
N ARG A 219 -12.91 6.32 -14.18
CA ARG A 219 -13.28 5.28 -15.15
C ARG A 219 -12.23 5.13 -16.25
N LYS A 220 -11.77 6.24 -16.83
CA LYS A 220 -10.70 6.23 -17.83
C LYS A 220 -9.41 5.64 -17.27
N THR A 221 -9.00 6.05 -16.07
CA THR A 221 -7.78 5.56 -15.41
C THR A 221 -7.86 4.06 -15.16
N THR A 222 -9.02 3.56 -14.72
CA THR A 222 -9.27 2.13 -14.56
C THR A 222 -9.09 1.38 -15.88
N PHE A 223 -9.61 1.91 -16.99
CA PHE A 223 -9.46 1.27 -18.30
C PHE A 223 -8.00 1.25 -18.75
N ASP A 224 -7.27 2.35 -18.53
CA ASP A 224 -5.85 2.44 -18.85
C ASP A 224 -5.03 1.45 -18.00
N MET A 225 -5.41 1.22 -16.73
CA MET A 225 -4.81 0.19 -15.88
C MET A 225 -5.06 -1.23 -16.41
N ILE A 226 -6.30 -1.55 -16.81
CA ILE A 226 -6.65 -2.86 -17.38
C ILE A 226 -5.82 -3.11 -18.66
N LYS A 227 -5.77 -2.15 -19.57
CA LYS A 227 -5.00 -2.25 -20.83
C LYS A 227 -3.51 -2.42 -20.57
N LYS A 228 -2.96 -1.66 -19.61
CA LYS A 228 -1.52 -1.66 -19.31
C LYS A 228 -1.09 -2.96 -18.64
N TYR A 229 -1.82 -3.42 -17.63
CA TYR A 229 -1.39 -4.53 -16.78
C TYR A 229 -2.01 -5.88 -17.16
N LYS A 230 -2.99 -5.89 -18.05
CA LYS A 230 -3.65 -7.09 -18.59
C LYS A 230 -3.95 -8.13 -17.50
N PRO A 231 -4.78 -7.78 -16.50
CA PRO A 231 -5.04 -8.66 -15.38
C PRO A 231 -5.76 -9.93 -15.85
N LYS A 232 -5.41 -11.09 -15.29
CA LYS A 232 -6.13 -12.35 -15.56
C LYS A 232 -7.55 -12.38 -14.96
N ARG A 233 -7.79 -11.53 -13.96
CA ARG A 233 -9.08 -11.44 -13.25
C ARG A 233 -9.39 -9.99 -12.93
N LEU A 234 -10.60 -9.55 -13.25
CA LEU A 234 -11.14 -8.29 -12.78
C LEU A 234 -12.20 -8.59 -11.72
N VAL A 235 -12.10 -7.94 -10.57
CA VAL A 235 -13.07 -8.10 -9.47
C VAL A 235 -13.79 -6.78 -9.28
N LEU A 236 -15.12 -6.81 -9.40
CA LEU A 236 -16.01 -5.65 -9.30
C LEU A 236 -16.82 -5.72 -8.00
N HIS A 237 -16.70 -4.69 -7.19
CA HIS A 237 -17.52 -4.46 -5.99
C HIS A 237 -18.54 -3.35 -6.26
N ASP A 238 -19.74 -3.44 -5.67
CA ASP A 238 -20.84 -2.47 -5.84
C ASP A 238 -20.95 -1.97 -7.29
N PHE A 239 -21.04 -2.92 -8.23
CA PHE A 239 -21.04 -2.59 -9.66
C PHE A 239 -22.29 -1.82 -10.05
N PHE A 240 -23.43 -2.29 -9.55
CA PHE A 240 -24.75 -1.80 -9.90
C PHE A 240 -25.51 -1.33 -8.66
N ASP A 241 -26.11 -0.14 -8.74
CA ASP A 241 -26.78 0.51 -7.61
C ASP A 241 -28.28 0.25 -7.49
N GLY A 242 -28.94 -0.02 -8.62
CA GLY A 242 -30.40 -0.15 -8.75
C GLY A 242 -31.20 0.92 -8.00
N HIS A 243 -30.87 2.21 -8.18
CA HIS A 243 -31.52 3.32 -7.47
C HIS A 243 -33.04 3.33 -7.64
N SER A 244 -33.51 2.90 -8.82
CA SER A 244 -34.93 2.77 -9.15
C SER A 244 -35.72 1.80 -8.25
N VAL A 245 -35.05 0.83 -7.62
CA VAL A 245 -35.68 -0.25 -6.82
C VAL A 245 -35.01 -0.47 -5.46
N SER A 246 -34.00 0.32 -5.11
CA SER A 246 -33.21 0.15 -3.90
C SER A 246 -33.99 0.52 -2.63
N HIS A 247 -33.97 -0.39 -1.65
CA HIS A 247 -34.55 -0.18 -0.32
C HIS A 247 -33.90 0.98 0.48
N TRP A 248 -32.70 1.42 0.07
CA TRP A 248 -32.02 2.59 0.64
C TRP A 248 -32.70 3.92 0.27
N VAL A 249 -33.35 3.97 -0.90
CA VAL A 249 -33.99 5.17 -1.46
C VAL A 249 -35.43 5.31 -0.99
N ASP A 250 -36.11 4.19 -0.70
CA ASP A 250 -37.53 4.11 -0.31
C ASP A 250 -37.88 4.96 0.93
N LYS A 251 -36.89 5.30 1.76
CA LYS A 251 -37.05 6.11 2.98
C LYS A 251 -36.47 7.52 2.88
N ARG A 252 -35.93 7.94 1.73
CA ARG A 252 -35.19 9.20 1.57
C ARG A 252 -35.74 10.06 0.43
N PHE A 253 -36.87 10.72 0.72
CA PHE A 253 -37.63 11.55 -0.23
C PHE A 253 -36.82 12.68 -0.91
N ILE A 254 -35.80 13.22 -0.23
CA ILE A 254 -34.92 14.26 -0.79
C ILE A 254 -33.92 13.68 -1.79
N GLU A 255 -33.31 12.52 -1.48
CA GLU A 255 -32.40 11.84 -2.40
C GLU A 255 -33.13 11.40 -3.66
N TYR A 256 -34.35 10.87 -3.52
CA TYR A 256 -35.20 10.55 -4.66
C TYR A 256 -35.47 11.78 -5.55
N LYS A 257 -35.76 12.94 -4.96
CA LYS A 257 -35.91 14.19 -5.72
C LYS A 257 -34.62 14.66 -6.38
N ILE A 258 -33.46 14.46 -5.76
CA ILE A 258 -32.15 14.80 -6.35
C ILE A 258 -31.83 13.84 -7.51
N ILE A 259 -32.08 12.54 -7.36
CA ILE A 259 -31.92 11.54 -8.43
C ILE A 259 -32.84 11.87 -9.61
N GLN A 260 -34.08 12.27 -9.35
CA GLN A 260 -34.98 12.76 -10.41
C GLN A 260 -34.52 14.10 -11.03
N GLN A 261 -33.95 15.01 -10.25
CA GLN A 261 -33.45 16.32 -10.74
C GLN A 261 -32.12 16.24 -11.49
N THR A 262 -31.32 15.19 -11.28
CA THR A 262 -30.00 15.03 -11.93
C THR A 262 -30.07 14.55 -13.38
N ASN A 263 -31.28 14.38 -13.95
CA ASN A 263 -31.51 14.06 -15.37
C ASN A 263 -30.78 12.81 -15.88
N ARG A 264 -30.50 11.84 -14.99
CA ARG A 264 -29.91 10.56 -15.41
C ARG A 264 -30.93 9.47 -15.72
N ASP A 265 -32.23 9.76 -15.57
CA ASP A 265 -33.34 8.80 -15.68
C ASP A 265 -33.17 7.53 -14.83
N HIS A 266 -32.43 7.60 -13.73
CA HIS A 266 -32.24 6.53 -12.73
C HIS A 266 -33.52 6.20 -11.91
N HIS A 267 -34.68 6.62 -12.40
CA HIS A 267 -35.98 6.14 -11.94
C HIS A 267 -36.50 5.01 -12.84
N ILE A 268 -35.78 4.68 -13.92
CA ILE A 268 -36.13 3.66 -14.90
C ILE A 268 -35.12 2.51 -14.79
N LEU A 269 -35.52 1.44 -14.10
CA LEU A 269 -34.68 0.24 -13.91
C LEU A 269 -34.13 -0.32 -15.23
N GLU A 270 -34.95 -0.33 -16.29
CA GLU A 270 -34.55 -0.81 -17.62
C GLU A 270 -33.33 -0.06 -18.16
N LYS A 271 -33.29 1.27 -17.95
CA LYS A 271 -32.16 2.09 -18.39
C LYS A 271 -30.92 1.78 -17.57
N GLU A 272 -31.04 1.72 -16.24
CA GLU A 272 -29.92 1.38 -15.35
C GLU A 272 -29.31 0.01 -15.75
N LEU A 273 -30.15 -1.00 -15.98
CA LEU A 273 -29.69 -2.32 -16.42
C LEU A 273 -29.00 -2.27 -17.78
N LYS A 274 -29.49 -1.44 -18.72
CA LYS A 274 -28.89 -1.26 -20.03
C LYS A 274 -27.52 -0.56 -19.95
N ASP A 275 -27.42 0.50 -19.15
CA ASP A 275 -26.17 1.23 -18.95
C ASP A 275 -25.12 0.31 -18.30
N GLY A 276 -25.54 -0.56 -17.37
CA GLY A 276 -24.68 -1.57 -16.77
C GLY A 276 -24.26 -2.67 -17.73
N TYR A 277 -25.17 -3.13 -18.59
CA TYR A 277 -24.85 -4.04 -19.67
C TYR A 277 -23.78 -3.45 -20.61
N ASP A 278 -23.97 -2.21 -21.07
CA ASP A 278 -23.03 -1.55 -21.99
C ASP A 278 -21.66 -1.32 -21.33
N GLU A 279 -21.64 -1.03 -20.03
CA GLU A 279 -20.40 -0.90 -19.26
C GLU A 279 -19.67 -2.24 -19.13
N LEU A 280 -20.40 -3.33 -18.87
CA LEU A 280 -19.83 -4.67 -18.81
C LEU A 280 -19.32 -5.15 -20.16
N CYS A 281 -19.99 -4.83 -21.26
CA CYS A 281 -19.47 -5.12 -22.59
C CYS A 281 -18.11 -4.47 -22.79
N LYS A 282 -17.94 -3.19 -22.42
CA LYS A 282 -16.65 -2.49 -22.53
C LYS A 282 -15.59 -3.13 -21.63
N LEU A 283 -15.91 -3.46 -20.39
CA LEU A 283 -14.98 -4.13 -19.50
C LEU A 283 -14.58 -5.52 -20.03
N SER A 284 -15.53 -6.27 -20.58
CA SER A 284 -15.29 -7.58 -21.21
C SER A 284 -14.35 -7.48 -22.42
N GLU A 285 -14.57 -6.48 -23.28
CA GLU A 285 -13.68 -6.19 -24.41
C GLU A 285 -12.25 -5.89 -23.94
N LEU A 286 -12.10 -5.07 -22.89
CA LEU A 286 -10.79 -4.71 -22.32
C LEU A 286 -10.08 -5.90 -21.65
N MET A 287 -10.84 -6.85 -21.13
CA MET A 287 -10.31 -8.06 -20.51
C MET A 287 -9.94 -9.14 -21.53
N GLU A 288 -10.22 -8.95 -22.83
CA GLU A 288 -9.82 -9.85 -23.92
C GLU A 288 -10.21 -11.34 -23.67
N GLY A 289 -11.34 -11.58 -23.00
CA GLY A 289 -11.82 -12.94 -22.65
C GLY A 289 -11.34 -13.50 -21.30
N GLU A 290 -10.57 -12.74 -20.54
CA GLU A 290 -10.22 -13.04 -19.15
C GLU A 290 -11.43 -12.89 -18.21
N LYS A 291 -11.30 -13.38 -16.97
CA LYS A 291 -12.46 -13.54 -16.07
C LYS A 291 -12.83 -12.24 -15.37
N ILE A 292 -14.12 -11.90 -15.38
CA ILE A 292 -14.71 -10.84 -14.57
C ILE A 292 -15.54 -11.48 -13.46
N TYR A 293 -15.29 -11.06 -12.22
CA TYR A 293 -15.99 -11.52 -11.02
C TYR A 293 -16.81 -10.37 -10.43
N PHE A 294 -18.07 -10.67 -10.12
CA PHE A 294 -18.93 -9.78 -9.34
C PHE A 294 -18.95 -10.26 -7.91
N VAL A 295 -18.66 -9.35 -6.98
CA VAL A 295 -18.78 -9.62 -5.56
C VAL A 295 -20.16 -9.16 -5.11
N GLY A 296 -20.94 -10.08 -4.53
CA GLY A 296 -22.21 -9.73 -3.89
C GLY A 296 -21.97 -8.70 -2.77
N SER A 297 -22.79 -7.67 -2.74
CA SER A 297 -22.59 -6.48 -1.90
C SER A 297 -23.93 -5.81 -1.61
N ASN A 298 -23.95 -4.86 -0.68
CA ASN A 298 -25.18 -4.26 -0.15
C ASN A 298 -25.99 -3.46 -1.20
N HIS A 299 -25.35 -3.01 -2.28
CA HIS A 299 -26.06 -2.36 -3.39
C HIS A 299 -26.73 -3.35 -4.35
N HIS A 300 -26.40 -4.64 -4.28
CA HIS A 300 -27.07 -5.69 -5.06
C HIS A 300 -28.31 -6.28 -4.35
N GLU A 301 -28.64 -5.78 -3.16
CA GLU A 301 -29.83 -6.16 -2.38
C GLU A 301 -30.99 -5.21 -2.72
N PHE A 302 -31.90 -5.65 -3.59
CA PHE A 302 -33.09 -4.91 -4.03
C PHE A 302 -34.35 -5.45 -3.37
#